data_AF-A0ABD5JZI9-F1
#
_entry.id   AF-A0ABD5JZI9-F1
#
_cell.length_a   1.000
_cell.length_b   1.000
_cell.length_c   1.000
_cell.angle_alpha   90.00
_cell.angle_beta   90.00
_cell.angle_gamma   90.00
#
_symmetry.space_group_name_H-M   'P 1'
#
loop_
_entity.id
_entity.type
_entity.pdbx_description
1 polymer ?
#
loop_
_entity_poly.entity_id
_entity_poly.type
_entity_poly.pdbx_seq_one_letter_code
_entity_poly.pdbx_strand_id
1 'polypeptide(L)'
;MGTAAVEFAILAPVFLLLLMGVIAFGIYLGAANAVQQLAADATRTALAGIDAAERQTLATTYIQKNAAKYTLINPAQIETAIDNAASDPSQFTVTISYNAANLPIWNLFTGLPLPGKTITRASTIRLGGT
;
A
#
# COMPACT_ATOMS: atom_id res chain seq x y z
N MET A 1 48.21 12.02 -2.48
CA MET A 1 47.04 12.80 -2.02
C MET A 1 46.02 13.10 -3.13
N GLY A 2 46.25 12.76 -4.41
CA GLY A 2 45.28 13.01 -5.50
C GLY A 2 44.48 11.78 -5.96
N THR A 3 44.96 10.56 -5.75
CA THR A 3 44.31 9.33 -6.23
C THR A 3 42.98 9.04 -5.52
N ALA A 4 42.96 9.14 -4.18
CA ALA A 4 41.74 8.95 -3.38
C ALA A 4 40.63 9.98 -3.70
N ALA A 5 41.00 11.21 -4.07
CA ALA A 5 40.03 12.25 -4.48
C ALA A 5 39.39 11.93 -5.83
N VAL A 6 40.16 11.37 -6.77
CA VAL A 6 39.69 10.94 -8.09
C VAL A 6 38.79 9.70 -7.98
N GLU A 7 39.16 8.72 -7.15
CA GLU A 7 38.32 7.54 -6.90
C GLU A 7 36.98 7.90 -6.25
N PHE A 8 36.99 8.81 -5.26
CA PHE A 8 35.77 9.30 -4.63
C PHE A 8 34.86 10.05 -5.63
N ALA A 9 35.42 10.85 -6.52
CA ALA A 9 34.64 11.59 -7.52
C ALA A 9 33.86 10.67 -8.47
N ILE A 10 34.33 9.44 -8.71
CA ILE A 10 33.65 8.44 -9.55
C ILE A 10 32.68 7.60 -8.71
N LEU A 11 33.04 7.24 -7.48
CA LEU A 11 32.22 6.40 -6.60
C LEU A 11 31.02 7.15 -6.00
N ALA A 12 31.19 8.43 -5.65
CA ALA A 12 30.14 9.22 -5.00
C ALA A 12 28.85 9.32 -5.85
N PRO A 13 28.88 9.59 -7.16
CA PRO A 13 27.68 9.59 -8.00
C PRO A 13 26.95 8.24 -8.00
N VAL A 14 27.68 7.13 -8.12
CA VAL A 14 27.09 5.78 -8.13
C VAL A 14 26.48 5.45 -6.77
N PHE A 15 27.17 5.79 -5.69
CA PHE A 15 26.66 5.61 -4.33
C PHE A 15 25.38 6.41 -4.09
N LEU A 16 25.33 7.66 -4.52
CA LEU A 16 24.13 8.51 -4.40
C LEU A 16 22.96 7.95 -5.22
N LEU A 17 23.21 7.43 -6.44
CA LEU A 17 22.19 6.77 -7.24
C LEU A 17 21.62 5.53 -6.55
N LEU A 18 22.49 4.68 -5.98
CA LEU A 18 22.07 3.50 -5.23
C LEU A 18 21.26 3.90 -3.98
N LEU A 19 21.72 4.91 -3.24
CA LEU A 19 21.03 5.43 -2.06
C LEU A 19 19.63 5.95 -2.41
N MET A 20 19.51 6.76 -3.45
CA MET A 20 18.20 7.25 -3.92
C MET A 20 17.31 6.09 -4.37
N GLY A 21 17.87 5.05 -4.98
CA GLY A 21 17.15 3.83 -5.34
C GLY A 21 16.56 3.08 -4.14
N VAL A 22 17.37 2.87 -3.12
CA VAL A 22 16.94 2.23 -1.86
C VAL A 22 15.83 3.05 -1.20
N ILE A 23 15.98 4.39 -1.16
CA ILE A 23 14.95 5.28 -0.59
C ILE A 23 13.65 5.20 -1.40
N ALA A 24 13.72 5.29 -2.73
CA ALA A 24 12.55 5.23 -3.60
C ALA A 24 11.80 3.90 -3.47
N PHE A 25 12.53 2.79 -3.42
CA PHE A 25 11.96 1.47 -3.19
C PHE A 25 11.38 1.32 -1.78
N GLY A 26 12.06 1.86 -0.76
CA GLY A 26 11.58 1.88 0.61
C GLY A 26 10.25 2.63 0.76
N ILE A 27 10.08 3.75 0.05
CA ILE A 27 8.81 4.49 0.00
C ILE A 27 7.70 3.63 -0.62
N TYR A 28 7.98 2.95 -1.74
CA TYR A 28 7.02 2.05 -2.38
C TYR A 28 6.58 0.91 -1.46
N LEU A 29 7.54 0.23 -0.81
CA LEU A 29 7.24 -0.85 0.13
C LEU A 29 6.47 -0.32 1.35
N GLY A 30 6.84 0.85 1.87
CA GLY A 30 6.14 1.50 2.97
C GLY A 30 4.69 1.84 2.62
N ALA A 31 4.44 2.38 1.42
CA ALA A 31 3.08 2.58 0.92
C ALA A 31 2.32 1.25 0.80
N ALA A 32 2.95 0.19 0.27
CA ALA A 32 2.31 -1.12 0.17
C ALA A 32 1.93 -1.72 1.53
N ASN A 33 2.78 -1.54 2.54
CA ASN A 33 2.49 -1.97 3.90
C ASN A 33 1.35 -1.13 4.51
N ALA A 34 1.33 0.18 4.28
CA ALA A 34 0.25 1.05 4.71
C ALA A 34 -1.11 0.63 4.12
N VAL A 35 -1.17 0.35 2.82
CA VAL A 35 -2.41 -0.15 2.16
C VAL A 35 -2.86 -1.48 2.76
N GLN A 36 -1.92 -2.42 3.01
CA GLN A 36 -2.24 -3.71 3.64
C GLN A 36 -2.77 -3.53 5.06
N GLN A 37 -2.17 -2.64 5.87
CA GLN A 37 -2.62 -2.36 7.23
C GLN A 37 -4.01 -1.73 7.24
N LEU A 38 -4.25 -0.74 6.37
CA LEU A 38 -5.56 -0.11 6.23
C LEU A 38 -6.65 -1.13 5.85
N ALA A 39 -6.37 -2.04 4.91
CA ALA A 39 -7.29 -3.11 4.55
C ALA A 39 -7.55 -4.05 5.74
N ALA A 40 -6.49 -4.46 6.45
CA ALA A 40 -6.61 -5.33 7.62
C ALA A 40 -7.45 -4.71 8.74
N ASP A 41 -7.24 -3.43 9.05
CA ASP A 41 -7.97 -2.77 10.13
C ASP A 41 -9.42 -2.45 9.73
N ALA A 42 -9.70 -2.17 8.46
CA ALA A 42 -11.06 -2.08 7.94
C ALA A 42 -11.81 -3.41 8.07
N THR A 43 -11.16 -4.52 7.68
CA THR A 43 -11.71 -5.87 7.82
C THR A 43 -11.95 -6.23 9.30
N ARG A 44 -11.00 -5.92 10.19
CA ARG A 44 -11.17 -6.13 11.64
C ARG A 44 -12.33 -5.31 12.21
N THR A 45 -12.46 -4.06 11.79
CA THR A 45 -13.56 -3.18 12.24
C THR A 45 -14.91 -3.74 11.81
N ALA A 46 -14.99 -4.34 10.63
CA ALA A 46 -16.20 -4.98 10.15
C ALA A 46 -16.68 -6.14 11.03
N LEU A 47 -15.81 -6.81 11.80
CA LEU A 47 -16.21 -7.91 12.70
C LEU A 47 -17.26 -7.51 13.74
N ALA A 48 -17.35 -6.23 14.09
CA ALA A 48 -18.35 -5.74 15.03
C ALA A 48 -19.77 -5.69 14.44
N GLY A 49 -19.92 -5.83 13.11
CA GLY A 49 -21.22 -5.77 12.43
C GLY A 49 -22.05 -7.05 12.61
N ILE A 50 -23.30 -6.88 13.03
CA ILE A 50 -24.24 -7.98 13.27
C ILE A 50 -24.82 -8.55 11.98
N ASP A 51 -24.90 -7.75 10.91
CA ASP A 51 -25.35 -8.17 9.58
C ASP A 51 -24.42 -7.68 8.47
N ALA A 52 -24.66 -8.15 7.24
CA ALA A 52 -23.85 -7.78 6.09
C ALA A 52 -23.81 -6.26 5.85
N ALA A 53 -24.94 -5.56 5.89
CA ALA A 53 -25.01 -4.13 5.60
C ALA A 53 -24.19 -3.32 6.63
N GLU A 54 -24.24 -3.71 7.90
CA GLU A 54 -23.46 -3.07 8.95
C GLU A 54 -21.96 -3.32 8.79
N ARG A 55 -21.53 -4.55 8.47
CA ARG A 55 -20.11 -4.87 8.21
C ARG A 55 -19.52 -4.00 7.10
N GLN A 56 -20.27 -3.85 6.01
CA GLN A 56 -19.86 -3.01 4.90
C GLN A 56 -19.79 -1.53 5.28
N THR A 57 -20.77 -1.04 6.04
CA THR A 57 -20.79 0.34 6.55
C THR A 57 -19.60 0.61 7.48
N LEU A 58 -19.30 -0.32 8.40
CA LEU A 58 -18.18 -0.22 9.33
C LEU A 58 -16.83 -0.19 8.60
N ALA A 59 -16.60 -1.12 7.67
CA ALA A 59 -15.37 -1.12 6.87
C ALA A 59 -15.21 0.17 6.04
N THR A 60 -16.25 0.57 5.33
CA THR A 60 -16.23 1.78 4.48
C THR A 60 -15.96 3.04 5.32
N THR A 61 -16.66 3.18 6.45
CA THR A 61 -16.50 4.30 7.37
C THR A 61 -15.10 4.30 7.99
N TYR A 62 -14.56 3.14 8.34
CA TYR A 62 -13.21 3.03 8.86
C TYR A 62 -12.19 3.55 7.84
N ILE A 63 -12.28 3.12 6.58
CA ILE A 63 -11.35 3.56 5.54
C ILE A 63 -11.43 5.07 5.34
N GLN A 64 -12.64 5.62 5.21
CA GLN A 64 -12.85 7.06 5.01
C GLN A 64 -12.29 7.91 6.17
N LYS A 65 -12.47 7.46 7.41
CA LYS A 65 -12.02 8.21 8.61
C LYS A 65 -10.53 8.04 8.91
N ASN A 66 -9.91 6.94 8.48
CA ASN A 66 -8.56 6.58 8.94
C ASN A 66 -7.51 6.53 7.83
N ALA A 67 -7.87 6.51 6.55
CA ALA A 67 -6.89 6.46 5.46
C ALA A 67 -5.83 7.58 5.55
N ALA A 68 -6.23 8.79 5.97
CA ALA A 68 -5.32 9.93 6.13
C ALA A 68 -4.29 9.76 7.27
N LYS A 69 -4.48 8.78 8.18
CA LYS A 69 -3.54 8.49 9.27
C LYS A 69 -2.31 7.70 8.80
N TYR A 70 -2.36 7.14 7.60
CA TYR A 70 -1.27 6.37 7.01
C TYR A 70 -0.40 7.30 6.14
N THR A 71 0.70 7.82 6.70
CA THR A 71 1.51 8.92 6.14
C THR A 71 2.04 8.71 4.72
N LEU A 72 2.23 7.45 4.29
CA LEU A 72 2.82 7.12 2.98
C LEU A 72 1.78 6.95 1.86
N ILE A 73 0.50 7.15 2.14
CA ILE A 73 -0.58 7.06 1.14
C ILE A 73 -1.44 8.31 1.16
N ASN A 74 -1.92 8.70 -0.02
CA ASN A 74 -2.92 9.75 -0.18
C ASN A 74 -4.32 9.12 -0.31
N PRO A 75 -5.28 9.43 0.59
CA PRO A 75 -6.65 8.91 0.50
C PRO A 75 -7.34 9.21 -0.83
N ALA A 76 -7.01 10.33 -1.49
CA ALA A 76 -7.58 10.69 -2.79
C ALA A 76 -7.09 9.81 -3.95
N GLN A 77 -6.15 8.89 -3.70
CA GLN A 77 -5.61 7.94 -4.67
C GLN A 77 -6.00 6.49 -4.32
N ILE A 78 -6.94 6.32 -3.40
CA ILE A 78 -7.42 5.02 -2.94
C ILE A 78 -8.76 4.69 -3.62
N GLU A 79 -8.85 3.47 -4.14
CA GLU A 79 -10.10 2.83 -4.54
C GLU A 79 -10.36 1.62 -3.63
N THR A 80 -11.61 1.43 -3.23
CA THR A 80 -12.01 0.37 -2.31
C THR A 80 -13.03 -0.55 -2.95
N ALA A 81 -12.82 -1.86 -2.82
CA ALA A 81 -13.80 -2.88 -3.14
C ALA A 81 -14.04 -3.74 -1.91
N ILE A 82 -15.30 -3.92 -1.54
CA ILE A 82 -15.72 -4.77 -0.42
C ILE A 82 -16.52 -5.93 -0.99
N ASP A 83 -16.01 -7.14 -0.82
CA ASP A 83 -16.75 -8.36 -1.06
C ASP A 83 -17.28 -8.87 0.27
N ASN A 84 -18.59 -8.76 0.43
CA ASN A 84 -19.29 -9.09 1.65
C ASN A 84 -20.10 -10.36 1.45
N ALA A 85 -19.39 -11.49 1.42
CA ALA A 85 -19.96 -12.81 1.21
C ALA A 85 -20.64 -13.02 -0.16
N ALA A 86 -20.33 -12.21 -1.16
CA ALA A 86 -20.89 -12.34 -2.50
C ALA A 86 -20.17 -13.43 -3.32
N SER A 87 -18.83 -13.48 -3.26
CA SER A 87 -18.07 -14.54 -3.96
C SER A 87 -17.95 -15.83 -3.14
N ASP A 88 -17.87 -15.72 -1.81
CA ASP A 88 -17.86 -16.85 -0.88
C ASP A 88 -18.68 -16.50 0.37
N PRO A 89 -19.80 -17.21 0.65
CA PRO A 89 -20.67 -16.93 1.78
C PRO A 89 -19.99 -16.94 3.15
N SER A 90 -18.84 -17.60 3.27
CA SER A 90 -18.06 -17.72 4.50
C SER A 90 -17.00 -16.64 4.68
N GLN A 91 -16.88 -15.68 3.76
CA GLN A 91 -15.78 -14.72 3.73
C GLN A 91 -16.28 -13.27 3.64
N PHE A 92 -15.54 -12.38 4.31
CA PHE A 92 -15.64 -10.95 4.12
C PHE A 92 -14.25 -10.41 3.76
N THR A 93 -14.14 -9.79 2.60
CA THR A 93 -12.87 -9.32 2.02
C THR A 93 -12.92 -7.82 1.74
N VAL A 94 -11.97 -7.07 2.28
CA VAL A 94 -11.72 -5.68 1.91
C VAL A 94 -10.50 -5.65 1.00
N THR A 95 -10.67 -5.12 -0.21
CA THR A 95 -9.60 -4.88 -1.17
C THR A 95 -9.39 -3.38 -1.35
N ILE A 96 -8.14 -2.95 -1.24
CA ILE A 96 -7.74 -1.55 -1.42
C ILE A 96 -6.72 -1.48 -2.55
N SER A 97 -7.02 -0.65 -3.54
CA SER A 97 -6.13 -0.31 -4.65
C SER A 97 -5.63 1.12 -4.47
N TYR A 98 -4.32 1.32 -4.59
CA TYR A 98 -3.69 2.63 -4.44
C TYR A 98 -2.90 2.99 -5.69
N ASN A 99 -3.18 4.16 -6.26
CA ASN A 99 -2.42 4.71 -7.37
C ASN A 99 -1.08 5.28 -6.86
N ALA A 100 -0.01 4.53 -7.10
CA ALA A 100 1.35 4.86 -6.71
C ALA A 100 2.17 5.54 -7.83
N ALA A 101 1.54 5.95 -8.94
CA ALA A 101 2.24 6.50 -10.12
C ALA A 101 3.12 7.72 -9.81
N ASN A 102 2.80 8.47 -8.76
CA ASN A 102 3.54 9.66 -8.35
C ASN A 102 4.70 9.37 -7.37
N LEU A 103 4.94 8.11 -7.00
CA LEU A 103 6.05 7.76 -6.11
C LEU A 103 7.41 7.91 -6.82
N PRO A 104 8.48 8.27 -6.10
CA PRO A 104 9.80 8.57 -6.70
C PRO A 104 10.39 7.43 -7.55
N ILE A 105 10.03 6.17 -7.26
CA ILE A 105 10.54 4.98 -7.96
C ILE A 105 10.31 5.02 -9.48
N TRP A 106 9.23 5.65 -9.95
CA TRP A 106 8.91 5.72 -11.38
C TRP A 106 9.69 6.79 -12.14
N ASN A 107 10.14 7.83 -11.44
CA ASN A 107 10.86 8.96 -12.03
C ASN A 107 12.38 8.78 -11.96
N LEU A 108 12.86 7.88 -11.08
CA LEU A 108 14.29 7.64 -10.85
C LEU A 108 14.92 6.64 -11.83
N PHE A 109 14.14 5.66 -12.28
CA PHE A 109 14.64 4.53 -13.08
C PHE A 109 13.84 4.36 -14.37
N THR A 110 14.41 4.78 -15.50
CA THR A 110 13.87 4.49 -16.83
C THR A 110 14.56 3.25 -17.40
N GLY A 111 13.81 2.16 -17.64
CA GLY A 111 14.34 0.96 -18.33
C GLY A 111 14.64 -0.27 -17.46
N LEU A 112 14.33 -0.24 -16.16
CA LEU A 112 14.34 -1.43 -15.29
C LEU A 112 12.94 -2.06 -15.21
N PRO A 113 12.82 -3.38 -14.99
CA PRO A 113 11.55 -4.00 -14.66
C PRO A 113 11.10 -3.52 -13.28
N LEU A 114 10.21 -2.54 -13.27
CA LEU A 114 9.60 -1.99 -12.06
C LEU A 114 8.28 -2.71 -11.76
N PRO A 115 7.75 -2.66 -10.52
CA PRO A 115 6.43 -3.19 -10.20
C PRO A 115 5.29 -2.52 -11.00
N GLY A 116 4.03 -2.84 -10.70
CA GLY A 116 2.91 -2.05 -11.21
C GLY A 116 2.82 -0.67 -10.55
N LYS A 117 2.25 0.32 -11.26
CA LYS A 117 1.94 1.65 -10.68
C LYS A 117 0.75 1.62 -9.72
N THR A 118 0.02 0.50 -9.67
CA THR A 118 -1.10 0.29 -8.76
C THR A 118 -0.70 -0.75 -7.72
N ILE A 119 -0.85 -0.38 -6.45
CA ILE A 119 -0.66 -1.30 -5.34
C ILE A 119 -2.02 -1.80 -4.91
N THR A 120 -2.28 -3.10 -5.08
CA THR A 120 -3.51 -3.75 -4.60
C THR A 120 -3.20 -4.66 -3.43
N ARG A 121 -3.97 -4.54 -2.35
CA ARG A 121 -3.89 -5.39 -1.16
C ARG A 121 -5.28 -5.76 -0.70
N ALA A 122 -5.41 -6.97 -0.17
CA ALA A 122 -6.66 -7.48 0.36
C ALA A 122 -6.46 -8.01 1.78
N SER A 123 -7.53 -7.93 2.58
CA SER A 123 -7.61 -8.61 3.86
C SER A 123 -8.97 -9.29 3.98
N THR A 124 -8.93 -10.57 4.31
CA THR A 124 -10.11 -11.43 4.38
C THR A 124 -10.24 -12.01 5.78
N ILE A 125 -11.47 -12.04 6.28
CA ILE A 125 -11.86 -12.77 7.48
C ILE A 125 -12.87 -13.85 7.11
N ARG A 126 -12.90 -14.91 7.91
CA ARG A 126 -13.99 -15.88 7.86
C ARG A 126 -15.14 -15.40 8.73
N LEU A 127 -16.32 -15.36 8.15
CA LEU A 127 -17.57 -15.23 8.87
C LEU A 127 -17.82 -16.59 9.53
N GLY A 128 -17.92 -16.62 10.86
CA GLY A 128 -18.09 -17.88 11.60
C GLY A 128 -19.29 -18.69 11.07
N GLY A 129 -19.10 -20.00 10.96
CA GLY A 129 -20.19 -20.95 10.74
C GLY A 129 -20.82 -21.33 12.08
N THR A 130 -22.15 -21.40 12.13
CA THR A 130 -22.94 -21.89 13.25
C THR A 130 -22.54 -23.30 13.68
#